data_AF-M5EP70-F1
#
_entry.id   AF-M5EP70-F1
#
_cell.length_a   1.000
_cell.length_b   1.000
_cell.length_c   1.000
_cell.angle_alpha   90.00
_cell.angle_beta   90.00
_cell.angle_gamma   90.00
#
_symmetry.space_group_name_H-M   'P 1'
#
loop_
_entity.id
_entity.type
_entity.pdbx_description
1 polymer ?
#
loop_
_entity_poly.entity_id
_entity_poly.type
_entity_poly.pdbx_seq_one_letter_code
_entity_poly.pdbx_strand_id
1 'polypeptide(L)'
;MRAAMLDRPGVALRLMVAHPITGSGLWQVRREPQRTGNEAVAASLLLGQPEEDGAVAGGNGDAFATPRVFARLLTLSDDDVLRVLAIVMAETVEAGSAVIEALGNHLNVDMAACWQADNALFDLLRDKEIANLILADIGGKRVAHGNVSRR
;
A
#
# COMPACT_ATOMS: atom_id res chain seq x y z
N MET A 1 -20.10 6.48 25.42
CA MET A 1 -19.31 6.74 24.19
C MET A 1 -19.12 5.47 23.36
N ARG A 2 -18.45 4.42 23.86
CA ARG A 2 -18.26 3.15 23.12
C ARG A 2 -19.57 2.50 22.62
N ALA A 3 -20.62 2.45 23.45
CA ALA A 3 -21.92 1.92 23.05
C ALA A 3 -22.57 2.74 21.91
N ALA A 4 -22.50 4.07 21.97
CA ALA A 4 -23.06 4.96 20.94
C ALA A 4 -22.33 4.87 19.58
N MET A 5 -21.13 4.28 19.53
CA MET A 5 -20.44 4.01 18.26
C MET A 5 -21.03 2.80 17.53
N LEU A 6 -21.61 1.83 18.26
CA LEU A 6 -22.25 0.66 17.66
C LEU A 6 -23.45 1.07 16.79
N ASP A 7 -24.15 2.13 17.19
CA ASP A 7 -25.29 2.68 16.45
C ASP A 7 -24.87 3.64 15.32
N ARG A 8 -23.57 3.91 15.15
CA ARG A 8 -23.04 4.91 14.18
C ARG A 8 -21.83 4.35 13.43
N PRO A 9 -22.02 3.30 12.58
CA PRO A 9 -20.93 2.61 11.91
C PRO A 9 -20.07 3.53 11.03
N GLY A 10 -20.66 4.54 10.38
CA GLY A 10 -19.91 5.52 9.58
C GLY A 10 -18.94 6.40 10.38
N VAL A 11 -19.26 6.67 11.66
CA VAL A 11 -18.36 7.40 12.57
C VAL A 11 -17.24 6.47 13.05
N ALA A 12 -17.58 5.22 13.35
CA ALA A 12 -16.60 4.20 13.73
C ALA A 12 -15.59 3.94 12.60
N LEU A 13 -16.06 3.89 11.34
CA LEU A 13 -15.21 3.72 10.15
C LEU A 13 -14.22 4.88 10.00
N ARG A 14 -14.69 6.13 10.08
CA ARG A 14 -13.82 7.31 10.00
C ARG A 14 -12.77 7.33 11.11
N LEU A 15 -13.16 6.92 12.32
CA LEU A 15 -12.21 6.81 13.42
C LEU A 15 -11.19 5.70 13.14
N MET A 16 -11.62 4.54 12.64
CA MET A 16 -10.75 3.45 12.25
C MET A 16 -9.74 3.90 11.19
N VAL A 17 -10.16 4.64 10.15
CA VAL A 17 -9.28 5.18 9.09
C VAL A 17 -8.25 6.19 9.62
N ALA A 18 -8.58 6.96 10.67
CA ALA A 18 -7.64 7.92 11.25
C ALA A 18 -6.43 7.26 11.94
N HIS A 19 -6.60 6.06 12.51
CA HIS A 19 -5.55 5.35 13.24
C HIS A 19 -4.35 4.90 12.38
N PRO A 20 -4.53 4.20 11.24
CA PRO A 20 -3.42 3.79 10.38
C PRO A 20 -2.67 4.99 9.77
N ILE A 21 -3.35 6.13 9.58
CA ILE A 21 -2.76 7.37 9.07
C ILE A 21 -1.82 7.99 10.11
N THR A 22 -2.31 8.13 11.34
CA THR A 22 -1.63 8.92 12.37
C THR A 22 -0.73 8.10 13.29
N GLY A 23 -0.94 6.79 13.32
CA GLY A 23 -0.44 5.92 14.39
C GLY A 23 -1.23 6.12 15.68
N SER A 24 -1.29 5.10 16.53
CA SER A 24 -1.84 5.24 17.87
C SER A 24 -1.09 4.36 18.86
N GLY A 25 -1.18 4.68 20.16
CA GLY A 25 -0.54 3.88 21.21
C GLY A 25 -1.06 2.45 21.33
N LEU A 26 -2.27 2.15 20.80
CA LEU A 26 -2.88 0.82 20.84
C LEU A 26 -2.82 0.08 19.49
N TRP A 27 -2.58 0.81 18.40
CA TRP A 27 -2.59 0.26 17.05
C TRP A 27 -1.53 0.96 16.22
N GLN A 28 -0.53 0.19 15.80
CA GLN A 28 0.54 0.62 14.93
C GLN A 28 0.38 -0.06 13.58
N VAL A 29 0.49 0.73 12.52
CA VAL A 29 0.45 0.24 11.15
C VAL A 29 1.78 0.57 10.51
N ARG A 30 2.46 -0.47 10.01
CA ARG A 30 3.71 -0.34 9.29
C ARG A 30 3.39 -0.28 7.80
N ARG A 31 4.06 0.63 7.10
CA ARG A 31 3.99 0.68 5.64
C ARG A 31 4.75 -0.50 5.04
N GLU A 32 4.22 -1.02 3.96
CA GLU A 32 5.02 -1.83 3.04
C GLU A 32 5.95 -0.87 2.26
N PRO A 33 7.25 -1.16 2.10
CA PRO A 33 8.14 -0.30 1.31
C PRO A 33 7.70 -0.24 -0.16
N GLN A 34 6.91 0.77 -0.53
CA GLN A 34 6.44 0.98 -1.90
C GLN A 34 7.23 2.09 -2.59
N ARG A 35 7.58 1.89 -3.87
CA ARG A 35 8.38 2.83 -4.68
C ARG A 35 7.54 3.75 -5.59
N THR A 36 6.20 3.70 -5.56
CA THR A 36 5.36 4.42 -6.52
C THR A 36 4.21 5.13 -5.81
N GLY A 37 4.24 6.47 -5.80
CA GLY A 37 3.45 7.31 -4.86
C GLY A 37 2.28 8.12 -5.45
N ASN A 38 1.80 7.83 -6.66
CA ASN A 38 0.86 8.76 -7.34
C ASN A 38 -0.56 8.80 -6.68
N GLU A 39 -1.09 7.68 -6.19
CA GLU A 39 -2.43 7.65 -5.56
C GLU A 39 -2.42 8.22 -4.13
N ALA A 40 -1.30 8.07 -3.43
CA ALA A 40 -1.09 8.59 -2.09
C ALA A 40 -1.07 10.13 -2.03
N VAL A 41 -0.73 10.79 -3.14
CA VAL A 41 -0.91 12.24 -3.30
C VAL A 41 -2.39 12.64 -3.22
N ALA A 42 -3.29 11.89 -3.87
CA ALA A 42 -4.71 12.23 -3.90
C ALA A 42 -5.38 12.15 -2.50
N ALA A 43 -5.04 11.14 -1.71
CA ALA A 43 -5.49 11.06 -0.31
C ALA A 43 -4.85 12.15 0.56
N SER A 44 -3.58 12.49 0.36
CA SER A 44 -2.91 13.58 1.10
C SER A 44 -3.60 14.93 0.88
N LEU A 45 -4.07 15.21 -0.34
CA LEU A 45 -4.86 16.40 -0.69
C LEU A 45 -6.21 16.44 0.02
N LEU A 46 -6.93 15.31 0.08
CA LEU A 46 -8.21 15.21 0.80
C LEU A 46 -8.03 15.49 2.30
N LEU A 47 -6.90 15.08 2.87
CA LEU A 47 -6.57 15.25 4.28
C LEU A 47 -5.92 16.60 4.61
N GLY A 48 -5.47 17.35 3.60
CA GLY A 48 -4.79 18.63 3.79
C GLY A 48 -3.42 18.49 4.46
N GLN A 49 -2.72 17.38 4.21
CA GLN A 49 -1.39 17.13 4.75
C GLN A 49 -0.31 17.61 3.77
N PRO A 50 0.83 18.14 4.26
CA PRO A 50 1.97 18.46 3.40
C PRO A 50 2.53 17.19 2.78
N GLU A 51 2.93 17.28 1.52
CA GLU A 51 3.35 16.19 0.64
C GLU A 51 4.79 15.73 0.97
N GLU A 52 5.07 15.42 2.23
CA GLU A 52 6.45 15.24 2.73
C GLU A 52 7.11 13.94 2.26
N ASP A 53 6.36 13.01 1.65
CA ASP A 53 6.92 11.81 0.99
C ASP A 53 5.91 11.06 0.09
N GLY A 54 4.77 11.69 -0.23
CA GLY A 54 3.69 11.06 -1.01
C GLY A 54 3.16 9.77 -0.36
N ALA A 55 3.08 9.68 0.96
CA ALA A 55 2.60 8.50 1.66
C ALA A 55 1.66 8.86 2.82
N VAL A 56 0.58 8.11 2.97
CA VAL A 56 -0.61 8.48 3.76
C VAL A 56 -0.66 7.74 5.11
N ALA A 57 -0.21 6.49 5.20
CA ALA A 57 -0.26 5.67 6.42
C ALA A 57 0.96 5.90 7.34
N GLY A 58 1.07 5.25 8.52
CA GLY A 58 2.35 5.10 9.24
C GLY A 58 2.86 6.30 10.05
N GLY A 59 1.99 7.22 10.49
CA GLY A 59 2.36 8.30 11.41
C GLY A 59 2.92 7.82 12.76
N ASN A 60 3.72 8.66 13.42
CA ASN A 60 4.44 8.32 14.66
C ASN A 60 3.59 8.39 15.95
N GLY A 61 2.26 8.45 15.85
CA GLY A 61 1.37 8.44 17.00
C GLY A 61 1.35 9.73 17.84
N ASP A 62 1.49 10.90 17.22
CA ASP A 62 1.24 12.17 17.90
C ASP A 62 -0.21 12.22 18.41
N ALA A 63 -0.39 12.44 19.71
CA ALA A 63 -1.69 12.44 20.39
C ALA A 63 -2.69 13.45 19.80
N PHE A 64 -2.20 14.49 19.13
CA PHE A 64 -3.04 15.50 18.47
C PHE A 64 -3.30 15.22 16.98
N ALA A 65 -2.55 14.30 16.37
CA ALA A 65 -2.72 13.97 14.95
C ALA A 65 -4.02 13.20 14.71
N THR A 66 -4.34 12.18 15.53
CA THR A 66 -5.55 11.37 15.35
C THR A 66 -6.84 12.19 15.42
N PRO A 67 -7.06 13.06 16.43
CA PRO A 67 -8.26 13.92 16.48
C PRO A 67 -8.36 14.87 15.29
N ARG A 68 -7.23 15.39 14.79
CA ARG A 68 -7.20 16.29 13.62
C ARG A 68 -7.62 15.58 12.34
N VAL A 69 -7.03 14.42 12.05
CA VAL A 69 -7.40 13.61 10.88
C VAL A 69 -8.84 13.11 11.00
N PHE A 70 -9.27 12.69 12.19
CA PHE A 70 -10.65 12.28 12.43
C PHE A 70 -11.65 13.42 12.18
N ALA A 71 -11.37 14.63 12.68
CA ALA A 71 -12.21 15.80 12.41
C ALA A 71 -12.30 16.10 10.90
N ARG A 72 -11.21 15.93 10.15
CA ARG A 72 -11.22 16.08 8.70
C ARG A 72 -12.06 15.00 8.01
N LEU A 73 -11.93 13.74 8.39
CA LEU A 73 -12.72 12.65 7.83
C LEU A 73 -14.23 12.81 8.09
N LEU A 74 -14.61 13.44 9.21
CA LEU A 74 -16.02 13.77 9.50
C LEU A 74 -16.62 14.78 8.52
N THR A 75 -15.80 15.60 7.85
CA THR A 75 -16.30 16.56 6.84
C THR A 75 -16.35 15.99 5.43
N LEU A 76 -15.81 14.78 5.21
CA LEU A 76 -15.77 14.13 3.90
C LEU A 76 -17.02 13.26 3.67
N SER A 77 -17.37 13.10 2.39
CA SER A 77 -18.40 12.15 1.98
C SER A 77 -17.96 10.70 2.29
N ASP A 78 -18.92 9.77 2.36
CA ASP A 78 -18.58 8.36 2.55
C ASP A 78 -17.70 7.81 1.41
N ASP A 79 -17.95 8.23 0.17
CA ASP A 79 -17.13 7.85 -1.00
C ASP A 79 -15.69 8.34 -0.88
N ASP A 80 -15.48 9.57 -0.40
CA ASP A 80 -14.12 10.10 -0.18
C ASP A 80 -13.40 9.34 0.94
N VAL A 81 -14.11 8.99 2.02
CA VAL A 81 -13.56 8.19 3.12
C VAL A 81 -13.19 6.79 2.65
N LEU A 82 -14.01 6.17 1.80
CA LEU A 82 -13.71 4.86 1.20
C LEU A 82 -12.51 4.93 0.26
N ARG A 83 -12.33 6.02 -0.50
CA ARG A 83 -11.12 6.24 -1.31
C ARG A 83 -9.86 6.36 -0.45
N VAL A 84 -9.92 7.15 0.63
CA VAL A 84 -8.79 7.26 1.58
C VAL A 84 -8.48 5.90 2.20
N LEU A 85 -9.51 5.14 2.62
CA LEU A 85 -9.33 3.79 3.16
C LEU A 85 -8.64 2.86 2.16
N ALA A 86 -9.09 2.86 0.89
CA ALA A 86 -8.52 2.02 -0.15
C ALA A 86 -7.02 2.29 -0.34
N ILE A 87 -6.63 3.57 -0.39
CA ILE A 87 -5.21 3.99 -0.51
C ILE A 87 -4.41 3.54 0.71
N VAL A 88 -4.93 3.79 1.93
CA VAL A 88 -4.25 3.36 3.17
C VAL A 88 -4.08 1.84 3.22
N MET A 89 -5.08 1.08 2.79
CA MET A 89 -4.97 -0.38 2.71
C MET A 89 -3.95 -0.82 1.66
N ALA A 90 -3.90 -0.15 0.50
CA ALA A 90 -2.92 -0.44 -0.54
C ALA A 90 -1.48 -0.17 -0.07
N GLU A 91 -1.23 0.88 0.71
CA GLU A 91 0.11 1.19 1.26
C GLU A 91 0.58 0.23 2.37
N THR A 92 -0.34 -0.47 3.02
CA THR A 92 -0.07 -1.19 4.29
C THR A 92 -0.20 -2.70 4.17
N VAL A 93 -0.65 -3.19 3.02
CA VAL A 93 -0.73 -4.62 2.75
C VAL A 93 0.66 -5.19 2.42
N GLU A 94 1.05 -6.24 3.14
CA GLU A 94 2.33 -6.92 2.97
C GLU A 94 2.39 -7.65 1.63
N ALA A 95 3.41 -7.34 0.82
CA ALA A 95 3.66 -7.98 -0.46
C ALA A 95 4.02 -9.47 -0.27
N GLY A 96 3.51 -10.34 -1.16
CA GLY A 96 3.79 -11.78 -1.09
C GLY A 96 3.08 -12.52 0.06
N SER A 97 2.14 -11.88 0.75
CA SER A 97 1.31 -12.51 1.76
C SER A 97 0.14 -13.30 1.14
N ALA A 98 -0.36 -14.32 1.84
CA ALA A 98 -1.56 -15.07 1.41
C ALA A 98 -2.80 -14.17 1.24
N VAL A 99 -2.84 -13.01 1.93
CA VAL A 99 -3.90 -12.02 1.78
C VAL A 99 -3.86 -11.36 0.40
N ILE A 100 -2.66 -11.02 -0.11
CA ILE A 100 -2.48 -10.50 -1.47
C ILE A 100 -2.89 -11.53 -2.52
N GLU A 101 -2.52 -12.80 -2.34
CA GLU A 101 -2.92 -13.86 -3.26
C GLU A 101 -4.46 -14.02 -3.31
N ALA A 102 -5.11 -14.02 -2.14
CA ALA A 102 -6.56 -14.09 -2.05
C ALA A 102 -7.24 -12.86 -2.68
N LEU A 103 -6.70 -11.66 -2.46
CA LEU A 103 -7.19 -10.42 -3.07
C LEU A 103 -7.03 -10.41 -4.59
N GLY A 104 -5.88 -10.86 -5.11
CA GLY A 104 -5.64 -10.96 -6.54
C GLY A 104 -6.67 -11.86 -7.24
N ASN A 105 -6.99 -13.00 -6.62
CA ASN A 105 -8.04 -13.90 -7.10
C ASN A 105 -9.43 -13.25 -7.03
N HIS A 106 -9.74 -12.53 -5.95
CA HIS A 106 -11.06 -11.91 -5.76
C HIS A 106 -11.30 -10.72 -6.70
N LEU A 107 -10.29 -9.88 -6.89
CA LEU A 107 -10.34 -8.68 -7.71
C LEU A 107 -10.13 -8.98 -9.21
N ASN A 108 -9.77 -10.22 -9.56
CA ASN A 108 -9.45 -10.64 -10.92
C ASN A 108 -8.42 -9.70 -11.58
N VAL A 109 -7.36 -9.37 -10.84
CA VAL A 109 -6.33 -8.42 -11.29
C VAL A 109 -5.51 -9.06 -12.40
N ASP A 110 -5.53 -8.44 -13.58
CA ASP A 110 -4.54 -8.73 -14.60
C ASP A 110 -3.21 -8.05 -14.21
N MET A 111 -2.33 -8.82 -13.57
CA MET A 111 -1.01 -8.32 -13.21
C MET A 111 -0.19 -7.85 -14.42
N ALA A 112 -0.45 -8.36 -15.64
CA ALA A 112 0.24 -7.87 -16.83
C ALA A 112 -0.22 -6.48 -17.25
N ALA A 113 -1.46 -6.09 -16.91
CA ALA A 113 -1.99 -4.76 -17.17
C ALA A 113 -1.56 -3.72 -16.13
N CYS A 114 -1.30 -4.16 -14.89
CA CYS A 114 -0.90 -3.30 -13.77
C CYS A 114 0.61 -3.20 -13.56
N TRP A 115 1.38 -4.16 -14.10
CA TRP A 115 2.83 -4.20 -13.94
C TRP A 115 3.54 -3.49 -15.08
N GLN A 116 4.46 -2.59 -14.74
CA GLN A 116 5.35 -1.95 -15.70
C GLN A 116 6.78 -2.11 -15.21
N ALA A 117 7.66 -2.61 -16.08
CA ALA A 117 9.08 -2.67 -15.80
C ALA A 117 9.63 -1.25 -15.61
N ASP A 118 10.29 -1.00 -14.48
CA ASP A 118 10.96 0.25 -14.21
C ASP A 118 12.45 0.19 -14.62
N ASN A 119 13.10 1.36 -14.62
CA ASN A 119 14.52 1.45 -14.98
C ASN A 119 15.41 0.62 -14.04
N ALA A 120 15.01 0.45 -12.78
CA ALA A 120 15.75 -0.34 -11.81
C ALA A 120 15.74 -1.83 -12.18
N LEU A 121 14.61 -2.38 -12.63
CA LEU A 121 14.52 -3.73 -13.17
C LEU A 121 15.39 -3.89 -14.41
N PHE A 122 15.32 -2.94 -15.34
CA PHE A 122 16.13 -3.00 -16.57
C PHE A 122 17.64 -2.93 -16.29
N ASP A 123 18.06 -2.12 -15.32
CA ASP A 123 19.47 -2.07 -14.89
C ASP A 123 19.91 -3.38 -14.23
N LEU A 124 19.04 -4.01 -13.44
CA LEU A 124 19.29 -5.33 -12.87
C LEU A 124 19.41 -6.44 -13.94
N LEU A 125 18.55 -6.40 -14.96
CA LEU A 125 18.54 -7.37 -16.07
C LEU A 125 19.72 -7.21 -17.04
N ARG A 126 20.39 -6.04 -17.05
CA ARG A 126 21.64 -5.87 -17.82
C ARG A 126 22.78 -6.69 -17.23
N ASP A 127 22.73 -7.02 -15.95
CA ASP A 127 23.66 -7.94 -15.33
C ASP A 127 23.27 -9.40 -15.66
N LYS A 128 24.09 -10.06 -16.48
CA LYS A 128 23.86 -11.45 -16.91
C LYS A 128 23.84 -12.44 -15.74
N GLU A 129 24.57 -12.18 -14.65
CA GLU A 129 24.56 -13.06 -13.49
C GLU A 129 23.24 -12.94 -12.74
N ILE A 130 22.75 -11.71 -12.54
CA ILE A 130 21.47 -11.47 -11.88
C ILE A 130 20.30 -11.97 -12.73
N ALA A 131 20.32 -11.73 -14.04
CA ALA A 131 19.29 -12.23 -14.95
C ALA A 131 19.18 -13.76 -14.91
N ASN A 132 20.32 -14.48 -14.81
CA ASN A 132 20.33 -15.93 -14.72
C ASN A 132 19.86 -16.45 -13.35
N LEU A 133 20.12 -15.73 -12.26
CA LEU A 133 19.59 -16.06 -10.93
C LEU A 133 18.07 -15.91 -10.89
N ILE A 134 17.53 -14.81 -11.42
CA ILE A 134 16.08 -14.59 -11.53
C ILE A 134 15.43 -15.69 -12.41
N LEU A 135 16.07 -16.04 -13.53
CA LEU A 135 15.57 -17.10 -14.42
C LEU A 135 15.62 -18.49 -13.77
N ALA A 136 16.60 -18.75 -12.89
CA ALA A 136 16.68 -20.00 -12.14
C ALA A 136 15.59 -20.12 -11.07
N ASP A 137 15.21 -19.00 -10.46
CA ASP A 137 14.17 -18.90 -9.44
C ASP A 137 12.76 -19.03 -10.04
N ILE A 138 12.49 -18.30 -11.13
CA ILE A 138 11.16 -18.26 -11.77
C ILE A 138 10.97 -19.41 -12.78
N GLY A 139 11.97 -19.68 -13.62
CA GLY A 139 11.91 -20.67 -14.71
C GLY A 139 12.52 -22.04 -14.37
N GLY A 140 13.10 -22.18 -13.17
CA GLY A 140 13.80 -23.38 -12.74
C GLY A 140 15.21 -23.53 -13.34
N LYS A 141 16.07 -24.28 -12.62
CA LYS A 141 17.51 -24.45 -12.92
C LYS A 141 17.84 -24.88 -14.36
N ARG A 142 16.94 -25.61 -15.02
CA ARG A 142 17.13 -26.08 -16.41
C ARG A 142 17.08 -24.96 -17.46
N VAL A 143 16.25 -23.93 -17.24
CA VAL A 143 16.10 -22.81 -18.19
C VAL A 143 17.27 -21.83 -18.04
N ALA A 144 17.73 -21.60 -16.80
CA ALA A 144 18.93 -20.80 -16.52
C ALA A 144 20.19 -21.39 -17.18
N HIS A 145 20.44 -22.70 -17.04
CA HIS A 145 21.61 -23.34 -17.65
C HIS A 145 21.62 -23.31 -19.19
N GLY A 146 20.45 -23.31 -19.83
CA GLY A 146 20.33 -23.16 -21.29
C GLY A 146 20.70 -21.76 -21.79
N ASN A 147 20.63 -20.74 -20.93
CA ASN A 147 20.93 -19.35 -21.27
C ASN A 147 22.43 -19.00 -21.12
N VAL A 148 23.17 -19.75 -20.30
CA VAL A 148 24.64 -19.59 -20.12
C VAL A 148 25.42 -20.03 -21.38
N SER A 149 24.79 -20.75 -22.30
CA SER A 149 25.46 -21.41 -23.44
C SER A 149 25.29 -20.70 -24.79
N ARG A 150 24.75 -19.48 -24.84
CA ARG A 150 24.82 -18.64 -26.06
C ARG A 150 25.85 -17.52 -25.88
N ARG A 151 27.00 -17.71 -26.52
CA ARG A 151 28.01 -16.68 -26.78
C ARG A 151 27.49 -15.66 -27.77
#